data_AF-A0A4U1HDP5-F1
#
_entry.id   AF-A0A4U1HDP5-F1
#
_cell.length_a   1.000
_cell.length_b   1.000
_cell.length_c   1.000
_cell.angle_alpha   90.00
_cell.angle_beta   90.00
_cell.angle_gamma   90.00
#
_symmetry.space_group_name_H-M   'P 1'
#
loop_
_entity.id
_entity.type
_entity.pdbx_description
1 polymer ?
#
loop_
_entity_poly.entity_id
_entity_poly.type
_entity_poly.pdbx_seq_one_letter_code
_entity_poly.pdbx_strand_id
1 'polypeptide(L)' 'MIVCVCKSVSDRKIRAAIAEGADTFDELQFELGVATCCGKCEESVRDVMAQSGACQSQCGVEHHVHAMPVTFYERKAA' A
#
# COMPACT_ATOMS: atom_id res chain seq x y z
N MET A 1 12.18 1.09 9.22
CA MET A 1 13.04 1.91 8.32
C MET A 1 12.19 3.02 7.69
N ILE A 2 12.76 4.17 7.29
CA ILE A 2 12.07 5.13 6.40
C ILE A 2 12.14 4.62 4.97
N VAL A 3 10.99 4.47 4.32
CA VAL A 3 10.87 3.94 2.95
C VAL A 3 10.64 5.08 1.96
N CYS A 4 9.78 6.05 2.28
CA CYS A 4 9.60 7.27 1.48
C CYS A 4 10.06 8.50 2.27
N VAL A 5 11.15 9.12 1.82
CA VAL A 5 11.66 10.37 2.43
C VAL A 5 10.75 11.55 2.12
N CYS A 6 10.26 11.67 0.89
CA CYS A 6 9.43 12.80 0.46
C CYS A 6 8.12 12.95 1.25
N LYS A 7 7.57 11.84 1.76
CA LYS A 7 6.31 11.80 2.50
C LYS A 7 6.48 11.38 3.96
N SER A 8 7.72 11.20 4.42
CA SER A 8 8.03 10.72 5.77
C SER A 8 7.27 9.43 6.14
N VAL A 9 7.27 8.47 5.20
CA VAL A 9 6.62 7.16 5.35
C VAL A 9 7.66 6.13 5.75
N SER A 10 7.39 5.41 6.84
CA SER A 10 8.20 4.31 7.32
C SER A 10 7.60 2.96 6.94
N ASP A 11 8.43 1.91 6.93
CA ASP A 11 8.01 0.51 6.78
C ASP A 11 6.89 0.15 7.76
N ARG A 12 6.95 0.64 9.01
CA ARG A 12 5.88 0.43 10.00
C ARG A 12 4.55 1.06 9.56
N LYS A 13 4.56 2.25 8.94
CA LYS A 13 3.34 2.88 8.43
C LYS A 13 2.76 2.10 7.25
N ILE A 14 3.61 1.58 6.37
CA ILE A 14 3.18 0.75 5.24
C ILE A 14 2.53 -0.54 5.75
N ARG A 15 3.18 -1.24 6.68
CA ARG A 15 2.63 -2.45 7.31
C ARG A 15 1.34 -2.19 8.07
N ALA A 16 1.21 -1.04 8.73
CA ALA A 16 -0.03 -0.65 9.39
C ALA A 16 -1.16 -0.46 8.39
N ALA A 17 -0.93 0.26 7.28
CA ALA A 17 -1.92 0.42 6.22
C ALA A 17 -2.33 -0.94 5.60
N ILE A 18 -1.37 -1.84 5.37
CA ILE A 18 -1.68 -3.21 4.91
C ILE A 18 -2.55 -3.96 5.93
N ALA A 19 -2.23 -3.86 7.23
CA ALA A 19 -3.02 -4.48 8.29
C ALA A 19 -4.42 -3.84 8.45
N GLU A 20 -4.58 -2.58 8.04
CA GLU A 20 -5.85 -1.86 8.01
C GLU A 20 -6.68 -2.17 6.74
N GLY A 21 -6.10 -2.85 5.75
CA GLY A 21 -6.79 -3.37 4.57
C GLY A 21 -6.25 -2.88 3.21
N ALA A 22 -5.12 -2.19 3.16
CA ALA A 22 -4.50 -1.82 1.89
C ALA A 22 -3.81 -3.04 1.24
N ASP A 23 -4.42 -3.59 0.19
CA ASP A 23 -3.95 -4.78 -0.52
C ASP A 23 -3.22 -4.44 -1.84
N THR A 24 -3.37 -3.20 -2.32
CA THR A 24 -2.77 -2.76 -3.58
C THR A 24 -1.80 -1.59 -3.40
N PHE A 25 -0.89 -1.44 -4.38
CA PHE A 25 0.04 -0.30 -4.38
C PHE A 25 -0.70 1.02 -4.57
N ASP A 26 -1.75 1.04 -5.39
CA ASP A 26 -2.57 2.23 -5.63
C ASP A 26 -3.25 2.72 -4.34
N GLU A 27 -3.75 1.80 -3.50
CA GLU A 27 -4.30 2.14 -2.17
C GLU A 27 -3.23 2.74 -1.27
N LEU A 28 -2.06 2.12 -1.15
CA LEU A 28 -0.95 2.69 -0.37
C LEU A 28 -0.49 4.04 -0.91
N GLN A 29 -0.48 4.22 -2.23
CA GLN A 29 -0.16 5.47 -2.88
C GLN A 29 -1.20 6.55 -2.55
N PHE A 30 -2.49 6.20 -2.55
CA PHE A 30 -3.57 7.09 -2.19
C PHE A 30 -3.53 7.49 -0.71
N GLU A 31 -3.38 6.52 0.20
CA GLU A 31 -3.43 6.74 1.64
C GLU A 31 -2.16 7.39 2.20
N LEU A 32 -0.99 6.90 1.79
CA LEU A 32 0.29 7.32 2.35
C LEU A 32 1.03 8.33 1.45
N GLY A 33 0.55 8.55 0.22
CA GLY A 33 1.17 9.44 -0.75
C GLY A 33 2.47 8.90 -1.35
N VAL A 34 2.81 7.63 -1.14
CA VAL A 34 4.07 7.04 -1.62
C VAL A 34 4.19 7.13 -3.14
N ALA A 35 5.42 7.30 -3.63
CA ALA A 35 5.76 7.50 -5.05
C ALA A 35 5.12 8.73 -5.76
N THR A 36 4.32 9.56 -5.09
CA THR A 36 3.69 10.76 -5.71
C THR A 36 4.58 12.01 -5.81
N CYS A 37 5.86 11.92 -5.41
CA CYS A 37 6.81 13.03 -5.48
C CYS A 37 7.98 12.73 -6.43
N CYS A 38 8.98 11.97 -5.97
CA CYS A 38 10.14 11.63 -6.79
C CYS A 38 10.08 10.21 -7.37
N GLY A 39 9.09 9.41 -7.00
CA GLY A 39 8.90 8.02 -7.46
C GLY A 39 9.89 6.97 -6.90
N LYS A 40 11.06 7.39 -6.40
CA LYS A 40 12.18 6.49 -6.05
C LYS A 40 11.88 5.41 -5.00
N CYS A 41 10.85 5.59 -4.18
CA CYS A 41 10.49 4.61 -3.15
C CYS A 41 9.59 3.48 -3.67
N GLU A 42 9.10 3.54 -4.93
CA GLU A 42 8.10 2.60 -5.44
C GLU A 42 8.52 1.13 -5.27
N GLU A 43 9.70 0.76 -5.77
CA GLU A 43 10.23 -0.60 -5.65
C GLU A 43 10.33 -1.03 -4.18
N SER A 44 10.87 -0.18 -3.32
CA SER A 44 10.99 -0.47 -1.89
C SER A 44 9.64 -0.63 -1.18
N VAL A 45 8.59 0.08 -1.61
CA VAL A 45 7.23 -0.12 -1.07
C VAL A 45 6.68 -1.47 -1.54
N ARG A 46 6.84 -1.81 -2.82
CA ARG A 46 6.41 -3.10 -3.37
C ARG A 46 7.11 -4.27 -2.69
N ASP A 47 8.39 -4.14 -2.37
CA ASP A 47 9.14 -5.13 -1.60
C ASP A 47 8.55 -5.32 -0.20
N VAL A 48 8.17 -4.24 0.49
CA VAL A 48 7.53 -4.32 1.81
C VAL A 48 6.16 -4.99 1.72
N MET A 49 5.38 -4.72 0.67
CA MET A 49 4.11 -5.41 0.42
C MET A 49 4.32 -6.92 0.24
N ALA A 50 5.26 -7.32 -0.63
CA ALA A 50 5.58 -8.72 -0.87
C ALA A 50 6.06 -9.45 0.41
N GLN A 51 6.86 -8.76 1.23
CA GLN A 51 7.32 -9.28 2.53
C GLN A 51 6.20 -9.39 3.56
N SER A 52 5.15 -8.55 3.47
CA SER A 52 4.03 -8.57 4.41
C SER A 52 3.10 -9.76 4.18
N GLY A 53 3.03 -10.28 2.95
CA GLY A 53 2.33 -11.54 2.61
C GLY A 53 3.17 -12.81 2.78
N ALA A 54 4.49 -12.70 2.93
CA ALA A 54 5.35 -13.84 3.15
C ALA A 54 5.35 -14.23 4.65
N CYS A 55 4.69 -15.35 4.96
CA CYS A 55 4.68 -15.98 6.29
C CYS A 55 6.11 -16.16 6.83
N GLN A 56 6.53 -15.28 7.75
CA GLN A 56 7.78 -15.44 8.51
C GLN A 56 7.51 -15.94 9.93
N SER A 57 6.67 -16.96 10.07
CA SER A 57 6.37 -17.66 11.34
C SER A 57 5.45 -16.94 12.33
N GLN A 58 4.16 -16.84 12.03
CA GLN A 58 3.11 -17.26 12.98
C GLN A 58 1.78 -17.45 12.25
N CYS A 59 1.18 -18.59 12.51
CA CYS A 59 -0.15 -19.07 12.12
C CYS A 59 -1.29 -18.02 12.03
N GLY A 60 -2.04 -18.09 10.91
CA GLY A 60 -3.51 -17.99 10.89
C GLY A 60 -4.17 -16.61 11.00
N VAL A 61 -4.09 -15.78 9.96
CA VAL A 61 -5.11 -14.73 9.74
C VAL A 61 -5.54 -14.72 8.27
N GLU A 62 -6.86 -14.66 8.09
CA GLU A 62 -7.59 -14.91 6.86
C GLU A 62 -7.29 -13.87 5.78
N HIS A 63 -7.08 -14.36 4.56
CA HIS A 63 -6.96 -13.56 3.35
C HIS A 63 -8.35 -13.05 2.98
N HIS A 64 -8.76 -11.92 3.54
CA HIS A 64 -10.00 -11.24 3.15
C HIS A 64 -9.80 -10.58 1.78
N VAL A 65 -10.11 -11.30 0.71
CA VAL A 65 -10.26 -10.71 -0.63
C VAL A 65 -11.48 -9.80 -0.62
N HIS A 66 -11.32 -8.51 -0.29
CA HIS A 66 -12.40 -7.56 -0.43
C HIS A 66 -12.38 -6.96 -1.84
N ALA A 67 -13.06 -7.62 -2.78
CA ALA A 67 -13.35 -7.05 -4.09
C ALA A 67 -14.25 -5.81 -3.92
N MET A 68 -13.66 -4.61 -3.83
CA MET A 68 -14.44 -3.37 -3.95
C MET A 68 -14.79 -3.14 -5.42
N PRO A 69 -16.07 -2.89 -5.76
CA PRO A 69 -16.44 -2.50 -7.11
C PRO A 69 -15.85 -1.14 -7.42
N VAL A 70 -14.99 -1.06 -8.43
CA VAL A 70 -14.48 0.21 -8.97
C VAL A 70 -15.66 1.04 -9.46
N THR A 71 -16.05 2.05 -8.69
CA THR A 71 -16.96 3.07 -9.17
C THR A 71 -16.18 3.91 -10.18
N PHE A 72 -16.54 3.71 -11.45
CA PHE A 72 -16.07 4.50 -12.58
C PHE A 72 -16.37 5.98 -12.25
N TYR A 73 -15.35 6.76 -11.87
CA TYR A 73 -15.49 8.20 -11.68
C TYR A 73 -15.70 8.82 -13.06
N GLU A 74 -16.97 8.89 -13.49
CA GLU A 74 -17.41 9.47 -14.76
C GLU A 74 -16.83 10.87 -14.92
N ARG A 75 -15.87 10.98 -15.82
CA ARG A 75 -15.19 12.21 -16.22
C ARG A 75 -16.18 13.07 -17.01
N LYS A 76 -17.07 13.82 -16.35
CA LYS A 76 -17.83 14.90 -17.01
C LYS A 76 -16.91 16.12 -17.19
N ALA A 77 -16.25 16.17 -18.34
CA ALA A 77 -15.74 17.42 -18.87
C ALA A 77 -16.94 18.32 -19.22
N ALA A 78 -16.99 19.51 -18.64
CA ALA A 78 -17.84 20.62 -19.05
C ALA A 78 -16.93 21.82 -19.36
#